data_AF-A0A6A0GXH6-F1
#
_entry.id   AF-A0A6A0GXH6-F1
#
_cell.length_a   1.000
_cell.length_b   1.000
_cell.length_c   1.000
_cell.angle_alpha   90.00
_cell.angle_beta   90.00
_cell.angle_gamma   90.00
#
_symmetry.space_group_name_H-M   'P 1'
#
loop_
_entity.id
_entity.type
_entity.pdbx_description
1 polymer ?
#
loop_
_entity_poly.entity_id
_entity_poly.type
_entity_poly.pdbx_seq_one_letter_code
_entity_poly.pdbx_strand_id
1 'polypeptide(L)'
;MLIRPKSVGTVTLMSKNPFDPPVLDHNSLSHPDDFELMVKAAKASRRLGNAKIFRRALGAEPINKPIPDCAHFAFESDDYWRCFVRGWSGTGAHMCGTCKMAPDSDPMGVVTPRLKLCLNLPELIYKVSFKSLFTIGNRRYHRVRGVKNLRVIDASIMPSITSGHINAVTFMIGEKGADLIKEDYGKI
;
A
#
# COMPACT_ATOMS: atom_id res chain seq x y z
N MET A 1 9.58 2.49 8.63
CA MET A 1 8.82 2.05 7.44
C MET A 1 8.62 0.55 7.54
N LEU A 2 7.37 0.08 7.46
CA LEU A 2 7.10 -1.35 7.31
C LEU A 2 7.27 -1.74 5.84
N ILE A 3 8.11 -2.74 5.58
CA ILE A 3 8.48 -3.12 4.21
C ILE A 3 7.46 -4.05 3.57
N ARG A 4 6.74 -4.85 4.38
CA ARG A 4 5.67 -5.75 3.93
C ARG A 4 4.49 -5.67 4.92
N PRO A 5 3.75 -4.55 4.94
CA PRO A 5 2.62 -4.39 5.84
C PRO A 5 1.52 -5.40 5.51
N LYS A 6 0.79 -5.85 6.53
CA LYS A 6 -0.45 -6.63 6.42
C LYS A 6 -1.69 -5.74 6.36
N SER A 7 -1.60 -4.52 6.87
CA SER A 7 -2.63 -3.49 6.80
C SER A 7 -2.84 -3.09 5.34
N VAL A 8 -4.10 -3.04 4.91
CA VAL A 8 -4.49 -2.68 3.55
C VAL A 8 -5.46 -1.50 3.61
N GLY A 9 -5.17 -0.48 2.81
CA GLY A 9 -6.00 0.70 2.63
C GLY A 9 -6.91 0.63 1.39
N THR A 10 -7.65 1.70 1.15
CA THR A 10 -8.56 1.85 0.02
C THR A 10 -8.45 3.25 -0.60
N VAL A 11 -8.68 3.30 -1.92
CA VAL A 11 -8.88 4.54 -2.67
C VAL A 11 -10.28 4.47 -3.27
N THR A 12 -11.13 5.44 -2.98
CA THR A 12 -12.52 5.47 -3.46
C THR A 12 -12.90 6.83 -4.00
N LEU A 13 -13.85 6.86 -4.94
CA LEU A 13 -14.40 8.12 -5.44
C LEU A 13 -15.13 8.85 -4.32
N MET A 14 -14.89 10.16 -4.19
CA MET A 14 -15.64 11.02 -3.29
C MET A 14 -17.02 11.38 -3.87
N SER A 15 -17.06 11.63 -5.19
CA SER A 15 -18.27 12.03 -5.90
C SER A 15 -18.24 11.49 -7.33
N LYS A 16 -19.22 11.91 -8.16
CA LYS A 16 -19.24 11.63 -9.60
C LYS A 16 -18.38 12.60 -10.41
N ASN A 17 -17.94 13.71 -9.83
CA ASN A 17 -17.07 14.69 -10.49
C ASN A 17 -15.64 14.13 -10.53
N PRO A 18 -15.04 13.89 -11.71
CA PRO A 18 -13.69 13.34 -11.82
C PRO A 18 -12.58 14.31 -11.34
N PHE A 19 -12.91 15.59 -11.15
CA PHE A 19 -11.97 16.59 -10.63
C PHE A 19 -11.98 16.69 -9.10
N ASP A 20 -12.95 16.07 -8.43
CA ASP A 20 -12.93 16.00 -6.97
C ASP A 20 -11.83 15.02 -6.53
N PRO A 21 -11.05 15.37 -5.49
CA PRO A 21 -10.01 14.48 -5.00
C PRO A 21 -10.61 13.16 -4.53
N PRO A 22 -9.94 12.01 -4.76
CA PRO A 22 -10.39 10.74 -4.23
C PRO A 22 -10.29 10.73 -2.70
N VAL A 23 -11.08 9.87 -2.08
CA VAL A 23 -10.92 9.52 -0.67
C VAL A 23 -9.78 8.51 -0.55
N LEU A 24 -8.72 8.91 0.16
CA LEU A 24 -7.55 8.08 0.44
C LEU A 24 -7.59 7.63 1.89
N ASP A 25 -7.88 6.35 2.12
CA ASP A 25 -7.86 5.75 3.45
C ASP A 25 -6.74 4.70 3.48
N HIS A 26 -5.59 5.07 4.06
CA HIS A 26 -4.45 4.17 4.16
C HIS A 26 -4.71 2.99 5.11
N ASN A 27 -5.67 3.15 6.03
CA ASN A 27 -5.96 2.17 7.08
C ASN A 27 -4.69 1.69 7.81
N SER A 28 -3.76 2.64 8.05
CA SER A 28 -2.41 2.35 8.54
C SER A 28 -2.46 1.75 9.95
N LEU A 29 -1.62 0.73 10.16
CA LEU A 29 -1.52 0.02 11.44
C LEU A 29 -2.82 -0.66 11.90
N SER A 30 -3.75 -0.92 10.99
CA SER A 30 -5.00 -1.63 11.29
C SER A 30 -4.75 -3.09 11.66
N HIS A 31 -3.70 -3.71 11.12
CA HIS A 31 -3.31 -5.07 11.50
C HIS A 31 -2.42 -5.05 12.75
N PRO A 32 -2.72 -5.85 13.80
CA PRO A 32 -1.95 -5.83 15.06
C PRO A 32 -0.47 -6.14 14.87
N ASP A 33 -0.12 -7.10 13.99
CA ASP A 33 1.28 -7.41 13.69
C ASP A 33 2.08 -6.23 13.15
N ASP A 34 1.46 -5.37 12.32
CA ASP A 34 2.13 -4.18 11.78
C ASP A 34 2.39 -3.17 12.91
N PHE A 35 1.41 -3.00 13.79
CA PHE A 35 1.51 -2.11 14.94
C PHE A 35 2.62 -2.54 15.90
N GLU A 36 2.62 -3.81 16.31
CA GLU A 36 3.61 -4.34 17.25
C GLU A 36 5.01 -4.44 16.63
N LEU A 37 5.10 -4.72 15.33
CA LEU A 37 6.37 -4.68 14.61
C LEU A 37 6.96 -3.27 14.59
N MET A 38 6.14 -2.24 14.42
CA MET A 38 6.59 -0.85 14.52
C MET A 38 7.07 -0.49 15.92
N VAL A 39 6.40 -0.96 16.99
CA VAL A 39 6.85 -0.78 18.38
C VAL A 39 8.22 -1.42 18.59
N LYS A 40 8.40 -2.67 18.13
CA LYS A 40 9.67 -3.38 18.19
C LYS A 40 10.76 -2.64 17.40
N ALA A 41 10.43 -2.12 16.22
CA ALA A 41 11.36 -1.36 15.39
C ALA A 41 11.77 -0.03 16.03
N ALA A 42 10.86 0.67 16.71
CA ALA A 42 11.16 1.90 17.45
C ALA A 42 12.16 1.64 18.58
N LYS A 43 11.92 0.61 19.39
CA LYS A 43 12.86 0.16 20.45
C LYS A 43 14.23 -0.24 19.88
N ALA A 44 14.25 -0.98 18.77
CA ALA A 44 15.49 -1.35 18.11
C ALA A 44 16.27 -0.14 17.57
N SER A 45 15.55 0.84 17.00
CA SER A 45 16.14 2.10 16.51
C SER A 45 16.72 2.92 17.67
N ARG A 46 16.02 2.99 18.81
CA ARG A 46 16.53 3.62 20.02
C ARG A 46 17.81 2.95 20.52
N ARG A 47 17.83 1.61 20.57
CA ARG A 47 19.02 0.84 20.96
C ARG A 47 20.20 1.12 20.03
N LEU A 48 19.96 1.16 18.72
CA LEU A 48 21.01 1.46 17.73
C LEU A 48 21.53 2.89 17.90
N GLY A 49 20.64 3.88 17.99
CA GLY A 49 21.02 5.29 18.17
C GLY A 49 21.83 5.54 19.43
N ASN A 50 21.61 4.76 20.49
CA ASN A 50 22.36 4.85 21.75
C ASN A 50 23.70 4.09 21.75
N ALA A 51 24.08 3.44 20.65
CA ALA A 51 25.33 2.70 20.54
C ALA A 51 26.55 3.62 20.76
N LYS A 52 27.58 3.08 21.42
CA LYS A 52 28.80 3.83 21.79
C LYS A 52 29.52 4.45 20.59
N ILE A 53 29.39 3.85 19.40
CA ILE A 53 30.05 4.34 18.19
C ILE A 53 29.55 5.73 17.79
N PHE A 54 28.25 6.02 17.95
CA PHE A 54 27.70 7.33 17.60
C PHE A 54 28.23 8.43 18.54
N ARG A 55 28.37 8.14 19.84
CA ARG A 55 29.03 9.05 20.79
C ARG A 55 30.50 9.27 20.42
N ARG A 56 31.25 8.20 20.21
CA ARG A 56 32.70 8.26 19.98
C ARG A 56 33.08 8.90 18.64
N ALA A 57 32.33 8.61 17.58
CA ALA A 57 32.66 9.06 16.22
C ALA A 57 32.02 10.41 15.86
N LEU A 58 30.84 10.72 16.41
CA LEU A 58 30.04 11.89 15.99
C LEU A 58 29.76 12.88 17.13
N GLY A 59 30.13 12.57 18.38
CA GLY A 59 29.75 13.38 19.54
C GLY A 59 28.23 13.41 19.78
N ALA A 60 27.49 12.42 19.27
CA ALA A 60 26.03 12.41 19.34
C ALA A 60 25.54 12.03 20.74
N GLU A 61 24.69 12.86 21.34
CA GLU A 61 24.08 12.59 22.65
C GLU A 61 22.68 11.97 22.55
N PRO A 62 22.33 11.00 23.42
CA PRO A 62 20.99 10.42 23.45
C PRO A 62 19.90 11.48 23.70
N ILE A 63 18.88 11.49 22.85
CA ILE A 63 17.70 12.35 23.07
C ILE A 63 16.90 11.76 24.23
N ASN A 64 16.84 12.47 25.36
CA ASN A 64 16.11 12.04 26.56
C ASN A 64 14.88 12.91 26.85
N LYS A 65 14.36 13.58 25.81
CA LYS A 65 13.15 14.39 25.89
C LYS A 65 11.97 13.55 25.41
N PRO A 66 10.99 13.23 26.27
CA PRO A 66 9.76 12.56 25.85
C PRO A 66 9.01 13.39 24.82
N ILE A 67 8.31 12.71 23.90
CA ILE A 67 7.35 13.40 23.02
C ILE A 67 6.23 13.99 23.90
N PRO A 68 5.89 15.28 23.76
CA PRO A 68 4.88 15.94 24.60
C PRO A 68 3.56 15.16 24.68
N ASP A 69 3.03 14.71 23.54
CA ASP A 69 1.76 13.99 23.47
C ASP A 69 1.78 12.61 24.16
N CYS A 70 2.97 12.06 24.41
CA CYS A 70 3.17 10.76 25.06
C CYS A 70 3.83 10.87 26.44
N ALA A 71 4.07 12.09 26.95
CA ALA A 71 4.82 12.33 28.19
C ALA A 71 4.09 11.86 29.46
N HIS A 72 2.79 11.54 29.35
CA HIS A 72 1.99 10.97 30.43
C HIS A 72 2.30 9.48 30.70
N PHE A 73 3.02 8.82 29.79
CA PHE A 73 3.59 7.49 30.02
C PHE A 73 5.02 7.57 30.53
N ALA A 74 5.44 6.58 31.32
CA ALA A 74 6.84 6.43 31.71
C ALA A 74 7.74 6.38 30.46
N PHE A 75 8.78 7.21 30.41
CA PHE A 75 9.64 7.34 29.24
C PHE A 75 10.26 5.99 28.85
N GLU A 76 10.24 5.68 27.55
CA GLU A 76 10.68 4.40 26.95
C GLU A 76 9.94 3.13 27.41
N SER A 77 8.84 3.24 28.16
CA SER A 77 7.94 2.11 28.43
C SER A 77 7.23 1.62 27.17
N ASP A 78 6.64 0.42 27.25
CA ASP A 78 5.84 -0.14 26.15
C ASP A 78 4.68 0.77 25.76
N ASP A 79 3.99 1.37 26.72
CA ASP A 79 2.87 2.27 26.46
C ASP A 79 3.31 3.60 25.86
N TYR A 80 4.48 4.12 26.27
CA TYR A 80 5.12 5.26 25.61
C TYR A 80 5.40 4.95 24.13
N TRP A 81 5.98 3.79 23.82
CA TRP A 81 6.28 3.42 22.43
C TRP A 81 5.01 3.16 21.60
N ARG A 82 3.95 2.60 22.20
CA ARG A 82 2.65 2.46 21.53
C ARG A 82 2.03 3.82 21.21
N CYS A 83 2.08 4.77 22.14
CA CYS A 83 1.64 6.15 21.89
C CYS A 83 2.46 6.80 20.77
N PHE A 84 3.79 6.69 20.84
CA PHE A 84 4.71 7.18 19.81
C PHE A 84 4.35 6.64 18.42
N VAL A 85 4.22 5.32 18.29
CA VAL A 85 3.91 4.68 17.00
C VAL A 85 2.56 5.12 16.44
N ARG A 86 1.54 5.35 17.29
CA ARG A 86 0.22 5.85 16.82
C ARG A 86 0.31 7.27 16.29
N GLY A 87 0.97 8.17 17.02
CA GLY A 87 1.02 9.60 16.67
C GLY A 87 2.00 9.94 15.55
N TRP A 88 3.06 9.13 15.38
CA TRP A 88 4.18 9.47 14.50
C TRP A 88 4.34 8.55 13.28
N SER A 89 3.41 7.61 13.08
CA SER A 89 3.40 6.81 11.86
C SER A 89 2.76 7.57 10.70
N GLY A 90 3.43 7.58 9.56
CA GLY A 90 2.95 8.18 8.32
C GLY A 90 3.20 7.27 7.12
N THR A 91 2.64 7.66 5.97
CA THR A 91 2.85 6.97 4.70
C THR A 91 4.23 7.32 4.12
N GLY A 92 4.95 6.31 3.61
CA GLY A 92 6.25 6.49 2.96
C GLY A 92 6.16 6.87 1.49
N ALA A 93 5.01 7.33 1.01
CA ALA A 93 4.74 7.66 -0.40
C ALA A 93 4.97 6.50 -1.41
N HIS A 94 4.84 5.25 -0.96
CA HIS A 94 4.95 4.05 -1.80
C HIS A 94 3.60 3.31 -1.90
N MET A 95 2.60 3.96 -2.47
CA MET A 95 1.26 3.39 -2.64
C MET A 95 1.22 2.46 -3.86
N CYS A 96 0.63 1.27 -3.71
CA CYS A 96 0.52 0.28 -4.77
C CYS A 96 -0.68 -0.66 -4.55
N GLY A 97 -1.02 -1.48 -5.53
CA GLY A 97 -1.96 -2.60 -5.38
C GLY A 97 -3.46 -2.29 -5.52
N THR A 98 -3.84 -1.06 -5.89
CA THR A 98 -5.27 -0.69 -6.10
C THR A 98 -5.89 -1.33 -7.34
N CYS A 99 -5.10 -1.82 -8.30
CA CYS A 99 -5.54 -2.58 -9.47
C CYS A 99 -4.77 -3.90 -9.63
N LYS A 100 -4.68 -4.66 -8.52
CA LYS A 100 -3.94 -5.92 -8.39
C LYS A 100 -3.93 -6.79 -9.66
N MET A 101 -2.73 -7.09 -10.14
CA MET A 101 -2.48 -8.13 -11.12
C MET A 101 -2.63 -9.51 -10.47
N ALA A 102 -3.48 -10.36 -11.01
CA ALA A 102 -3.70 -11.71 -10.49
C ALA A 102 -4.20 -12.67 -11.59
N PRO A 103 -4.14 -13.99 -11.36
CA PRO A 103 -4.84 -14.95 -12.20
C PRO A 103 -6.35 -14.67 -12.24
N ASP A 104 -7.03 -15.12 -13.29
CA ASP A 104 -8.49 -14.95 -13.45
C ASP A 104 -9.30 -15.60 -12.31
N SER A 105 -8.73 -16.58 -11.62
CA SER A 105 -9.32 -17.25 -10.46
C SER A 105 -9.28 -16.42 -9.18
N ASP A 106 -8.47 -15.36 -9.12
CA ASP A 106 -8.35 -14.52 -7.92
C ASP A 106 -9.51 -13.51 -7.88
N PRO A 107 -10.42 -13.62 -6.89
CA PRO A 107 -11.55 -12.72 -6.78
C PRO A 107 -11.14 -11.28 -6.43
N MET A 108 -9.89 -10.99 -6.13
CA MET A 108 -9.38 -9.64 -5.90
C MET A 108 -8.59 -9.09 -7.09
N GLY A 109 -8.43 -9.88 -8.16
CA GLY A 109 -7.76 -9.45 -9.39
C GLY A 109 -8.54 -8.36 -10.13
N VAL A 110 -7.80 -7.36 -10.62
CA VAL A 110 -8.32 -6.30 -11.50
C VAL A 110 -7.72 -6.43 -12.90
N VAL A 111 -6.43 -6.79 -12.98
CA VAL A 111 -5.76 -7.09 -14.26
C VAL A 111 -5.18 -8.50 -14.29
N THR A 112 -5.12 -9.08 -15.48
CA THR A 112 -4.50 -10.39 -15.73
C THR A 112 -2.97 -10.26 -15.77
N PRO A 113 -2.21 -11.38 -15.82
CA PRO A 113 -0.77 -11.35 -16.02
C PRO A 113 -0.32 -10.68 -17.34
N ARG A 114 -1.23 -10.47 -18.29
CA ARG A 114 -0.97 -9.67 -19.51
C ARG A 114 -1.37 -8.19 -19.36
N LEU A 115 -1.62 -7.73 -18.13
CA LEU A 115 -2.00 -6.36 -17.78
C LEU A 115 -3.33 -5.88 -18.35
N LYS A 116 -4.15 -6.80 -18.88
CA LYS A 116 -5.48 -6.52 -19.41
C LYS A 116 -6.49 -6.60 -18.27
N LEU A 117 -7.56 -5.81 -18.31
CA LEU A 117 -8.64 -5.94 -17.33
C LEU A 117 -9.23 -7.35 -17.33
N CYS A 118 -9.48 -7.91 -16.13
CA CYS A 118 -10.09 -9.23 -16.00
C CYS A 118 -11.52 -9.21 -16.57
N LEU A 119 -11.76 -10.00 -17.62
CA LEU A 119 -13.06 -10.09 -18.29
C LEU A 119 -13.99 -11.13 -17.65
N ASN A 120 -13.42 -12.12 -16.97
CA ASN A 120 -14.12 -13.31 -16.50
C ASN A 120 -14.39 -13.24 -15.00
N LEU A 121 -15.59 -12.78 -14.67
CA LEU A 121 -16.26 -13.11 -13.43
C LEU A 121 -17.64 -13.65 -13.81
N PRO A 122 -18.15 -14.69 -13.13
CA PRO A 122 -19.34 -15.41 -13.55
C PRO A 122 -20.49 -14.46 -13.92
N GLU A 123 -21.17 -14.86 -15.01
CA GLU A 123 -22.21 -14.16 -15.74
C GLU A 123 -23.30 -13.61 -14.82
N LEU A 124 -23.19 -12.35 -14.43
CA LEU A 124 -24.36 -11.54 -14.13
C LEU A 124 -23.95 -10.08 -14.16
N ILE A 125 -24.67 -9.34 -14.99
CA ILE A 125 -24.72 -7.86 -15.08
C ILE A 125 -23.70 -7.25 -16.05
N TYR A 126 -24.05 -7.36 -17.34
CA TYR A 126 -23.89 -6.25 -18.27
C TYR A 126 -24.91 -5.17 -17.90
N LYS A 127 -24.43 -4.06 -17.36
CA LYS A 127 -24.93 -2.71 -17.64
C LYS A 127 -23.90 -1.76 -17.04
N VAL A 128 -23.53 -0.75 -17.79
CA VAL A 128 -22.95 0.48 -17.26
C VAL A 128 -24.00 1.08 -16.31
N SER A 129 -24.00 0.59 -15.08
CA SER A 129 -24.78 1.02 -13.93
C SER A 129 -24.14 0.34 -12.73
N PHE A 130 -23.74 1.15 -11.75
CA PHE A 130 -23.10 0.77 -10.50
C PHE A 130 -23.92 -0.25 -9.69
N LYS A 131 -23.97 -1.53 -10.09
CA LYS A 131 -24.88 -2.53 -9.47
C LYS A 131 -24.33 -3.94 -9.23
N SER A 132 -23.04 -4.21 -9.44
CA SER A 132 -22.44 -5.44 -8.89
C SER A 132 -21.46 -5.10 -7.78
N LEU A 133 -21.89 -5.37 -6.55
CA LEU A 133 -21.20 -5.12 -5.30
C LEU A 133 -20.53 -6.40 -4.86
N PHE A 134 -19.21 -6.38 -4.70
CA PHE A 134 -18.56 -7.33 -3.80
C PHE A 134 -18.30 -6.61 -2.48
N THR A 135 -18.45 -7.30 -1.36
CA THR A 135 -18.25 -6.74 -0.02
C THR A 135 -17.05 -7.38 0.66
N ILE A 136 -16.13 -6.54 1.15
CA ILE A 136 -15.12 -6.94 2.15
C ILE A 136 -15.46 -6.14 3.40
N GLY A 137 -15.95 -6.83 4.43
CA GLY A 137 -16.62 -6.20 5.56
C GLY A 137 -17.87 -5.42 5.11
N ASN A 138 -18.08 -4.22 5.67
CA ASN A 138 -19.23 -3.36 5.33
C ASN A 138 -19.01 -2.48 4.08
N ARG A 139 -17.87 -2.59 3.38
CA ARG A 139 -17.56 -1.74 2.21
C ARG A 139 -17.86 -2.44 0.89
N ARG A 140 -18.44 -1.67 -0.03
CA ARG A 140 -18.98 -2.06 -1.34
C ARG A 140 -17.98 -1.74 -2.44
N TYR A 141 -17.52 -2.73 -3.20
CA TYR A 141 -16.54 -2.57 -4.29
C TYR A 141 -17.17 -2.78 -5.67
N HIS A 142 -16.78 -1.95 -6.63
CA HIS A 142 -17.15 -2.08 -8.05
C HIS A 142 -16.00 -2.74 -8.83
N ARG A 143 -16.33 -3.61 -9.78
CA ARG A 143 -15.34 -4.24 -10.66
C ARG A 143 -15.53 -3.75 -12.09
N VAL A 144 -14.44 -3.39 -12.75
CA VAL A 144 -14.45 -3.06 -14.17
C VAL A 144 -14.53 -4.37 -14.94
N ARG A 145 -15.67 -4.64 -15.60
CA ARG A 145 -15.89 -5.83 -16.43
C ARG A 145 -16.04 -5.41 -17.90
N GLY A 146 -15.52 -6.21 -18.82
CA GLY A 146 -15.96 -6.21 -20.22
C GLY A 146 -15.29 -5.19 -21.17
N VAL A 147 -14.27 -4.45 -20.75
CA VAL A 147 -13.57 -3.52 -21.66
C VAL A 147 -12.41 -4.25 -22.35
N LYS A 148 -12.57 -4.48 -23.66
CA LYS A 148 -11.48 -4.99 -24.50
C LYS A 148 -10.45 -3.88 -24.74
N ASN A 149 -9.20 -4.28 -24.91
CA ASN A 149 -8.09 -3.38 -25.27
C ASN A 149 -7.80 -2.27 -24.25
N LEU A 150 -8.13 -2.48 -22.97
CA LEU A 150 -7.77 -1.59 -21.88
C LEU A 150 -6.81 -2.29 -20.91
N ARG A 151 -5.77 -1.56 -20.50
CA ARG A 151 -4.69 -2.02 -19.62
C ARG A 151 -4.42 -1.01 -18.52
N VAL A 152 -3.86 -1.48 -17.42
CA VAL A 152 -3.28 -0.65 -16.36
C VAL A 152 -1.80 -1.00 -16.23
N ILE A 153 -0.92 0.00 -16.26
CA ILE A 153 0.54 -0.20 -16.32
C ILE A 153 1.20 0.86 -15.42
N ASP A 154 1.10 0.66 -14.11
CA ASP A 154 1.70 1.52 -13.09
C ASP A 154 1.89 0.74 -11.77
N ALA A 155 2.20 1.42 -10.67
CA ALA A 155 2.35 0.76 -9.37
C ALA A 155 1.05 0.12 -8.83
N SER A 156 -0.13 0.50 -9.32
CA SER A 156 -1.40 -0.03 -8.85
C SER A 156 -1.55 -1.52 -9.12
N ILE A 157 -0.85 -2.07 -10.11
CA ILE A 157 -0.97 -3.49 -10.48
C ILE A 157 -0.17 -4.42 -9.56
N MET A 158 0.72 -3.90 -8.72
CA MET A 158 1.57 -4.72 -7.87
C MET A 158 0.71 -5.55 -6.89
N PRO A 159 0.77 -6.89 -6.90
CA PRO A 159 -0.09 -7.71 -6.03
C PRO A 159 0.28 -7.61 -4.54
N SER A 160 1.52 -7.24 -4.26
CA SER A 160 2.01 -6.87 -2.94
C SER A 160 3.16 -5.89 -3.12
N ILE A 161 3.37 -5.01 -2.14
CA ILE A 161 4.53 -4.11 -2.17
C ILE A 161 5.84 -4.91 -2.15
N THR A 162 6.81 -4.44 -2.94
CA THR A 162 8.15 -5.02 -2.98
C THR A 162 8.99 -4.56 -1.78
N SER A 163 10.02 -5.33 -1.44
CA SER A 163 10.90 -4.97 -0.34
C SER A 163 11.90 -3.86 -0.75
N GLY A 164 11.47 -2.61 -0.73
CA GLY A 164 12.28 -1.44 -1.08
C GLY A 164 11.48 -0.32 -1.73
N HIS A 165 12.17 0.70 -2.25
CA HIS A 165 11.53 1.77 -3.02
C HIS A 165 10.94 1.23 -4.34
N ILE A 166 9.70 1.60 -4.64
CA ILE A 166 8.94 1.01 -5.76
C ILE A 166 9.26 1.62 -7.13
N ASN A 167 10.11 2.66 -7.21
CA ASN A 167 10.43 3.34 -8.47
C ASN A 167 11.02 2.36 -9.50
N ALA A 168 12.02 1.57 -9.11
CA ALA A 168 12.65 0.59 -9.99
C ALA A 168 11.63 -0.44 -10.52
N VAL A 169 10.75 -0.91 -9.65
CA VAL A 169 9.69 -1.87 -10.01
C VAL A 169 8.68 -1.24 -10.96
N THR A 170 8.35 0.04 -10.77
CA THR A 170 7.45 0.78 -11.64
C THR A 170 8.03 0.97 -13.04
N PHE A 171 9.33 1.26 -13.17
CA PHE A 171 10.01 1.28 -14.47
C PHE A 171 9.95 -0.09 -15.15
N MET A 172 10.23 -1.17 -14.43
CA MET A 172 10.16 -2.53 -14.98
C MET A 172 8.75 -2.92 -15.43
N ILE A 173 7.71 -2.49 -14.71
CA ILE A 173 6.31 -2.66 -15.14
C ILE A 173 6.05 -1.91 -16.44
N GLY A 174 6.56 -0.68 -16.57
CA GLY A 174 6.48 0.11 -17.80
C GLY A 174 7.14 -0.58 -18.99
N GLU A 175 8.39 -1.01 -18.85
CA GLU A 175 9.15 -1.72 -19.89
C GLU A 175 8.45 -3.00 -20.32
N LYS A 176 8.07 -3.86 -19.36
CA LYS A 176 7.37 -5.11 -19.67
C LYS A 176 6.00 -4.85 -20.28
N GLY A 177 5.30 -3.81 -19.81
CA GLY A 177 4.02 -3.39 -20.36
C GLY A 177 4.14 -2.94 -21.82
N ALA A 178 5.19 -2.19 -22.16
CA ALA A 178 5.47 -1.78 -23.53
C ALA A 178 5.74 -2.97 -24.45
N ASP A 179 6.52 -3.96 -24.00
CA ASP A 179 6.75 -5.20 -24.77
C ASP A 179 5.46 -5.98 -25.01
N LEU A 180 4.62 -6.14 -23.97
CA LEU A 180 3.33 -6.83 -24.12
C LEU A 180 2.37 -6.09 -25.06
N ILE A 181 2.52 -4.77 -25.23
CA ILE A 181 1.77 -4.00 -26.23
C ILE A 181 2.37 -4.26 -27.61
N LYS A 182 3.69 -4.15 -27.79
CA LYS A 182 4.34 -4.40 -29.09
C LYS A 182 4.02 -5.80 -29.63
N GLU A 183 4.05 -6.82 -28.77
CA GLU A 183 3.70 -8.20 -29.10
C GLU A 183 2.25 -8.33 -29.59
N ASP A 184 1.28 -7.74 -28.88
CA ASP A 184 -0.14 -7.75 -29.26
C ASP A 184 -0.40 -7.08 -30.63
N TYR A 185 0.49 -6.17 -31.06
CA TYR A 185 0.43 -5.46 -32.33
C TYR A 185 1.39 -6.02 -33.41
N GLY A 186 2.05 -7.15 -33.15
CA GLY A 186 2.98 -7.78 -34.08
C GLY A 186 4.19 -6.91 -34.44
N LYS A 187 4.68 -6.11 -33.49
CA LYS A 187 5.85 -5.23 -33.65
C LYS A 187 7.16 -5.88 -33.18
N ILE A 188 7.06 -7.01 -32.49
CA ILE A 188 8.13 -7.92 -32.07
C ILE A 188 7.62 -9.34 -32.13
#